data_AF-T1FAZ6-F1
#
_entry.id   AF-T1FAZ6-F1
#
_cell.length_a   1.000
_cell.length_b   1.000
_cell.length_c   1.000
_cell.angle_alpha   90.00
_cell.angle_beta   90.00
_cell.angle_gamma   90.00
#
_symmetry.space_group_name_H-M   'P 1'
#
loop_
_entity.id
_entity.type
_entity.pdbx_description
1 polymer ?
#
loop_
_entity_poly.entity_id
_entity_poly.type
_entity_poly.pdbx_seq_one_letter_code
_entity_poly.pdbx_strand_id
1 'polypeptide(L)'
;MKCTVKTHLASFTVLTFLITFLNFQGLIRKNYHRYLISRNSLHCRAGVPCVYENVVDLRVIVITYDRAVSVMKLLNSLQSLELDGDKAILEIWIDRNDKTGIHNETYKAVSEFKWRQGQTRIHNQSRNVGIMGQWINTWRPKHAPPFQPRNMTSTIYPYHESFGKEIALILEDDLSISPQAYRFLRAAHRKYNRRADYAGVSLQSDEALALNSNKPLSAPKNESALMYVCIGTWGFAPSPQFWAEFQDWFHYARGVKGFQPYVDGTVVSSWFRQFVNMGTADTMWEMWFIHFATKKNIFTVYSNLKHVNGDKADSCVGINRPTRKRATLPQQRARKFMQTPGTLGPEIRIHASG
;
A
#
# COMPACT_ATOMS: atom_id res chain seq x y z
N MET A 1 38.57 75.72 11.03
CA MET A 1 37.23 75.09 10.99
C MET A 1 37.26 73.96 9.99
N LYS A 2 36.85 72.76 10.42
CA LYS A 2 36.75 71.55 9.59
C LYS A 2 35.69 71.76 8.50
N CYS A 3 35.99 71.40 7.26
CA CYS A 3 35.00 70.75 6.40
C CYS A 3 35.69 69.95 5.30
N THR A 4 35.30 68.69 5.21
CA THR A 4 35.85 67.64 4.37
C THR A 4 34.90 67.42 3.19
N VAL A 5 35.39 67.37 1.95
CA VAL A 5 34.69 66.66 0.87
C VAL A 5 35.74 65.87 0.07
N LYS A 6 35.67 64.55 0.21
CA LYS A 6 36.22 63.55 -0.72
C LYS A 6 35.06 62.99 -1.55
N THR A 7 35.40 62.31 -2.64
CA THR A 7 34.62 61.40 -3.51
C THR A 7 33.95 62.09 -4.71
N HIS A 8 34.09 61.60 -5.95
CA HIS A 8 33.94 60.22 -6.42
C HIS A 8 34.83 59.87 -7.61
N LEU A 9 35.59 58.77 -7.52
CA LEU A 9 35.96 57.97 -8.70
C LEU A 9 36.20 56.52 -8.25
N ALA A 10 35.14 55.72 -8.17
CA ALA A 10 35.18 54.25 -8.19
C ALA A 10 33.75 53.69 -8.03
N SER A 11 33.00 53.52 -9.12
CA SER A 11 31.74 52.75 -9.09
C SER A 11 31.34 52.22 -10.47
N PHE A 12 32.28 51.64 -11.22
CA PHE A 12 31.91 50.93 -12.45
C PHE A 12 32.39 49.47 -12.53
N THR A 13 33.30 49.03 -11.65
CA THR A 13 33.87 47.67 -11.72
C THR A 13 33.20 46.64 -10.80
N VAL A 14 32.37 47.07 -9.84
CA VAL A 14 31.66 46.15 -8.91
C VAL A 14 30.31 45.70 -9.47
N LEU A 15 29.72 46.45 -10.41
CA LEU A 15 28.38 46.16 -10.94
C LEU A 15 28.37 44.97 -11.91
N THR A 16 29.46 44.73 -12.65
CA THR A 16 29.56 43.64 -13.62
C THR A 16 29.75 42.27 -12.99
N PHE A 17 30.36 42.17 -11.79
CA PHE A 17 30.53 40.89 -11.08
C PHE A 17 29.26 40.44 -10.34
N LEU A 18 28.40 41.38 -9.92
CA LEU A 18 27.10 41.05 -9.31
C LEU A 18 26.09 40.52 -10.35
N ILE A 19 26.16 41.00 -11.60
CA ILE A 19 25.25 40.58 -12.67
C ILE A 19 25.58 39.17 -13.18
N THR A 20 26.85 38.75 -13.16
CA THR A 20 27.22 37.37 -13.54
C THR A 20 26.93 36.35 -12.43
N PHE A 21 27.07 36.73 -11.15
CA PHE A 21 26.72 35.83 -10.04
C PHE A 21 25.20 35.64 -9.86
N LEU A 22 24.41 36.70 -10.11
CA LEU A 22 22.94 36.61 -10.13
C LEU A 22 22.41 35.82 -11.34
N ASN A 23 23.11 35.86 -12.49
CA ASN A 23 22.77 35.01 -13.64
C ASN A 23 23.15 33.54 -13.43
N PHE A 24 24.19 33.23 -12.65
CA PHE A 24 24.56 31.83 -12.35
C PHE A 24 23.63 31.20 -11.29
N GLN A 25 23.17 31.98 -10.30
CA GLN A 25 22.12 31.51 -9.38
C GLN A 25 20.72 31.47 -10.02
N GLY A 26 20.49 32.28 -11.06
CA GLY A 26 19.28 32.20 -11.91
C GLY A 26 19.21 30.94 -12.78
N LEU A 27 20.35 30.35 -13.15
CA LEU A 27 20.40 29.16 -14.02
C LEU A 27 20.35 27.81 -13.27
N ILE A 28 20.55 27.79 -11.94
CA ILE A 28 20.49 26.56 -11.12
C ILE A 28 19.18 26.43 -10.33
N ARG A 29 18.29 27.43 -10.41
CA ARG A 29 16.87 27.23 -10.06
C ARG A 29 16.16 26.54 -11.22
N LYS A 30 16.45 25.25 -11.41
CA LYS A 30 15.64 24.37 -12.26
C LYS A 30 14.22 24.39 -11.72
N ASN A 31 13.38 25.20 -12.37
CA ASN A 31 11.94 25.21 -12.23
C ASN A 31 11.38 23.85 -12.64
N TYR A 32 11.37 22.92 -11.69
CA TYR A 32 10.65 21.64 -11.79
C TYR A 32 9.19 21.77 -11.29
N HIS A 33 8.63 22.98 -11.34
CA HIS A 33 7.29 23.31 -10.81
C HIS A 33 6.17 23.29 -11.86
N ARG A 34 6.36 22.62 -12.99
CA ARG A 34 5.27 22.44 -13.95
C ARG A 34 5.45 21.14 -14.73
N TYR A 35 5.30 20.02 -14.05
CA TYR A 35 5.13 18.74 -14.73
C TYR A 35 3.67 18.58 -15.12
N LEU A 36 3.48 18.45 -16.42
CA LEU A 36 2.21 18.45 -17.14
C LEU A 36 1.27 17.37 -16.57
N ILE A 37 0.26 17.81 -15.85
CA ILE A 37 -0.98 17.05 -15.66
C ILE A 37 -1.57 16.86 -17.06
N SER A 38 -1.51 15.64 -17.59
CA SER A 38 -2.20 15.32 -18.84
C SER A 38 -3.67 15.68 -18.68
N ARG A 39 -4.24 16.42 -19.64
CA ARG A 39 -5.63 16.93 -19.66
C ARG A 39 -6.68 15.82 -19.85
N ASN A 40 -6.69 14.84 -18.96
CA ASN A 40 -7.84 14.02 -18.59
C ASN A 40 -7.73 13.86 -17.08
N SER A 41 -8.04 14.94 -16.36
CA SER A 41 -7.61 15.16 -14.98
C SER A 41 -8.42 14.32 -14.01
N LEU A 42 -7.98 13.08 -13.82
CA LEU A 42 -8.27 12.35 -12.60
C LEU A 42 -7.81 13.21 -11.40
N HIS A 43 -8.75 13.82 -10.68
CA HIS A 43 -8.49 14.70 -9.55
C HIS A 43 -8.50 13.92 -8.24
N CYS A 44 -7.53 13.02 -8.06
CA CYS A 44 -7.36 12.37 -6.77
C CYS A 44 -6.63 13.30 -5.78
N ARG A 45 -7.20 13.44 -4.57
CA ARG A 45 -6.72 14.36 -3.54
C ARG A 45 -6.04 13.60 -2.42
N ALA A 46 -4.91 14.11 -1.93
CA ALA A 46 -4.18 13.51 -0.82
C ALA A 46 -5.07 13.36 0.44
N GLY A 47 -5.19 12.13 0.93
CA GLY A 47 -6.03 11.80 2.09
C GLY A 47 -7.52 11.58 1.77
N VAL A 48 -7.91 11.56 0.50
CA VAL A 48 -9.26 11.19 0.06
C VAL A 48 -9.15 9.96 -0.85
N PRO A 49 -9.95 8.91 -0.64
CA PRO A 49 -9.96 7.75 -1.53
C PRO A 49 -10.16 8.11 -3.01
N CYS A 50 -9.23 7.66 -3.85
CA CYS A 50 -9.18 7.96 -5.28
C CYS A 50 -10.16 7.08 -6.07
N VAL A 51 -11.12 7.69 -6.78
CA VAL A 51 -12.04 6.99 -7.67
C VAL A 51 -11.60 7.20 -9.12
N TYR A 52 -11.32 6.12 -9.83
CA TYR A 52 -10.97 6.17 -11.26
C TYR A 52 -12.22 6.12 -12.14
N GLU A 53 -12.25 6.95 -13.19
CA GLU A 53 -13.39 6.98 -14.13
C GLU A 53 -13.52 5.70 -14.94
N ASN A 54 -12.38 5.16 -15.39
CA ASN A 54 -12.34 3.95 -16.19
C ASN A 54 -12.27 2.71 -15.30
N VAL A 55 -13.04 1.67 -15.62
CA VAL A 55 -13.01 0.36 -14.97
C VAL A 55 -12.27 -0.61 -15.89
N VAL A 56 -11.32 -1.38 -15.36
CA VAL A 56 -10.51 -2.37 -16.08
C VAL A 56 -10.47 -3.69 -15.31
N ASP A 57 -10.09 -4.78 -15.96
CA ASP A 57 -10.06 -6.10 -15.33
C ASP A 57 -9.02 -6.17 -14.19
N LEU A 58 -7.84 -5.57 -14.41
CA LEU A 58 -6.78 -5.44 -13.40
C LEU A 58 -6.27 -4.01 -13.27
N ARG A 59 -6.32 -3.45 -12.07
CA ARG A 59 -5.63 -2.21 -11.73
C ARG A 59 -4.50 -2.50 -10.76
N VAL A 60 -3.27 -2.39 -11.24
CA VAL A 60 -2.08 -2.52 -10.40
C VAL A 60 -1.72 -1.16 -9.84
N ILE A 61 -1.65 -1.05 -8.52
CA ILE A 61 -1.38 0.19 -7.79
C ILE A 61 -0.07 0.00 -7.04
N VAL A 62 0.98 0.63 -7.55
CA VAL A 62 2.30 0.63 -6.94
C VAL A 62 2.44 1.87 -6.07
N ILE A 63 2.70 1.70 -4.78
CA ILE A 63 3.01 2.78 -3.86
C ILE A 63 4.52 2.82 -3.59
N THR A 64 5.11 4.01 -3.67
CA THR A 64 6.55 4.20 -3.50
C THR A 64 6.85 5.56 -2.84
N TYR A 65 8.08 5.73 -2.38
CA TYR A 65 8.62 6.97 -1.82
C TYR A 65 9.98 7.31 -2.48
N ASP A 66 11.11 7.08 -1.82
CA ASP A 66 12.45 7.50 -2.25
C ASP A 66 13.37 6.34 -2.69
N ARG A 67 12.82 5.15 -2.96
CA ARG A 67 13.59 3.95 -3.30
C ARG A 67 13.54 3.58 -4.79
N ALA A 68 14.12 4.43 -5.65
CA ALA A 68 14.14 4.23 -7.11
C ALA A 68 14.56 2.81 -7.56
N VAL A 69 15.60 2.24 -6.96
CA VAL A 69 16.06 0.87 -7.29
C VAL A 69 15.03 -0.19 -6.89
N SER A 70 14.33 0.02 -5.78
CA SER A 70 13.32 -0.91 -5.28
C SER A 70 12.11 -0.93 -6.22
N VAL A 71 11.52 0.24 -6.47
CA VAL A 71 10.34 0.34 -7.34
C VAL A 71 10.62 -0.20 -8.74
N MET A 72 11.81 0.00 -9.30
CA MET A 72 12.17 -0.57 -10.59
C MET A 72 12.24 -2.10 -10.59
N LYS A 73 12.65 -2.74 -9.49
CA LYS A 73 12.60 -4.21 -9.37
C LYS A 73 11.16 -4.72 -9.43
N LEU A 74 10.26 -4.08 -8.68
CA LEU A 74 8.84 -4.41 -8.72
C LEU A 74 8.27 -4.21 -10.12
N LEU A 75 8.44 -3.02 -10.70
CA LEU A 75 7.94 -2.67 -12.03
C LEU A 75 8.42 -3.62 -13.11
N ASN A 76 9.69 -4.04 -13.05
CA ASN A 76 10.23 -5.04 -13.97
C ASN A 76 9.60 -6.43 -13.76
N SER A 77 9.34 -6.86 -12.51
CA SER A 77 8.65 -8.13 -12.27
C SER A 77 7.20 -8.13 -12.75
N LEU A 78 6.54 -6.98 -12.71
CA LEU A 78 5.17 -6.87 -13.23
C LEU A 78 5.12 -7.14 -14.74
N GLN A 79 6.19 -6.87 -15.50
CA GLN A 79 6.19 -7.02 -16.97
C GLN A 79 5.91 -8.45 -17.44
N SER A 80 6.07 -9.44 -16.55
CA SER A 80 5.79 -10.84 -16.83
C SER A 80 4.40 -11.30 -16.39
N LEU A 81 3.52 -10.41 -15.90
CA LEU A 81 2.15 -10.81 -15.55
C LEU A 81 1.42 -11.46 -16.73
N GLU A 82 0.74 -12.58 -16.46
CA GLU A 82 -0.08 -13.30 -17.43
C GLU A 82 -1.55 -12.85 -17.29
N LEU A 83 -1.98 -11.97 -18.21
CA LEU A 83 -3.32 -11.36 -18.20
C LEU A 83 -4.38 -12.16 -18.97
N ASP A 84 -3.98 -13.13 -19.79
CA ASP A 84 -4.90 -13.94 -20.62
C ASP A 84 -5.87 -13.10 -21.48
N GLY A 85 -5.41 -11.96 -22.00
CA GLY A 85 -6.19 -11.05 -22.83
C GLY A 85 -6.99 -9.98 -22.05
N ASP A 86 -7.03 -10.06 -20.72
CA ASP A 86 -7.68 -9.06 -19.87
C ASP A 86 -6.90 -7.73 -19.84
N LYS A 87 -7.61 -6.62 -19.63
CA LYS A 87 -7.03 -5.28 -19.67
C LYS A 87 -6.45 -4.89 -18.32
N ALA A 88 -5.19 -4.45 -18.32
CA ALA A 88 -4.53 -3.93 -17.14
C ALA A 88 -4.21 -2.42 -17.24
N ILE A 89 -4.20 -1.75 -16.08
CA ILE A 89 -3.62 -0.42 -15.93
C ILE A 89 -2.66 -0.41 -14.75
N LEU A 90 -1.55 0.31 -14.92
CA LEU A 90 -0.55 0.53 -13.88
C LEU A 90 -0.66 1.97 -13.34
N GLU A 91 -1.01 2.09 -12.07
CA GLU A 91 -1.01 3.33 -11.30
C GLU A 91 0.24 3.37 -10.41
N ILE A 92 1.08 4.39 -10.54
CA ILE A 92 2.29 4.54 -9.72
C ILE A 92 2.12 5.78 -8.84
N TRP A 93 1.95 5.57 -7.55
CA TRP A 93 1.78 6.61 -6.54
C TRP A 93 3.09 6.89 -5.82
N ILE A 94 3.60 8.11 -5.98
CA ILE A 94 4.83 8.57 -5.33
C ILE A 94 4.46 9.47 -4.16
N ASP A 95 4.73 9.03 -2.94
CA ASP A 95 4.66 9.89 -1.76
C ASP A 95 5.85 10.85 -1.75
N ARG A 96 5.75 11.91 -0.95
CA ARG A 96 6.74 12.99 -0.93
C ARG A 96 7.22 13.31 0.45
N ASN A 97 8.40 13.90 0.51
CA ASN A 97 8.85 14.58 1.71
C ASN A 97 8.17 15.95 1.76
N ASP A 98 7.73 16.41 2.93
CA ASP A 98 7.14 17.74 3.05
C ASP A 98 8.15 18.85 2.78
N LYS A 99 9.43 18.65 3.13
CA LYS A 99 10.50 19.63 2.95
C LYS A 99 11.13 19.56 1.57
N THR A 100 11.48 18.36 1.11
CA THR A 100 12.25 18.17 -0.14
C THR A 100 11.40 17.83 -1.36
N GLY A 101 10.10 17.55 -1.17
CA GLY A 101 9.20 17.22 -2.26
C GLY A 101 9.32 15.78 -2.75
N ILE A 102 8.96 15.56 -4.01
CA ILE A 102 9.06 14.25 -4.67
C ILE A 102 10.53 13.92 -4.90
N HIS A 103 10.93 12.70 -4.59
CA HIS A 103 12.30 12.24 -4.82
C HIS A 103 12.59 12.15 -6.33
N ASN A 104 13.57 12.92 -6.80
CA ASN A 104 13.84 13.13 -8.24
C ASN A 104 14.22 11.83 -8.96
N GLU A 105 15.08 11.02 -8.36
CA GLU A 105 15.56 9.77 -8.93
C GLU A 105 14.42 8.74 -9.03
N THR A 106 13.53 8.71 -8.04
CA THR A 106 12.33 7.85 -8.10
C THR A 106 11.41 8.30 -9.23
N TYR A 107 11.08 9.60 -9.29
CA TYR A 107 10.22 10.15 -10.33
C TYR A 107 10.79 9.92 -11.74
N LYS A 108 12.10 10.16 -11.92
CA LYS A 108 12.79 9.88 -13.18
C LYS A 108 12.68 8.41 -13.55
N ALA A 109 13.01 7.50 -12.64
CA ALA A 109 12.95 6.06 -12.90
C ALA A 109 11.54 5.61 -13.34
N VAL A 110 10.49 6.03 -12.63
CA VAL A 110 9.11 5.61 -12.95
C VAL A 110 8.54 6.31 -14.19
N SER A 111 8.98 7.53 -14.51
CA SER A 111 8.54 8.25 -15.72
C SER A 111 9.20 7.73 -17.01
N GLU A 112 10.42 7.21 -16.90
CA GLU A 112 11.12 6.57 -18.00
C GLU A 112 10.66 5.12 -18.23
N PHE A 113 10.11 4.46 -17.20
CA PHE A 113 9.59 3.10 -17.31
C PHE A 113 8.46 2.97 -18.35
N LYS A 114 8.55 1.93 -19.18
CA LYS A 114 7.57 1.64 -20.24
C LYS A 114 6.84 0.34 -19.95
N TRP A 115 5.64 0.46 -19.39
CA TRP A 115 4.72 -0.66 -19.20
C TRP A 115 4.23 -1.19 -20.56
N ARG A 116 4.28 -2.51 -20.76
CA ARG A 116 3.94 -3.14 -22.05
C ARG A 116 2.53 -3.71 -22.11
N GLN A 117 1.87 -3.87 -20.96
CA GLN A 117 0.59 -4.58 -20.87
C GLN A 117 -0.63 -3.65 -20.70
N GLY A 118 -0.46 -2.34 -20.87
CA GLY A 118 -1.56 -1.38 -20.75
C GLY A 118 -1.11 0.07 -20.52
N GLN A 119 -2.03 0.91 -20.07
CA GLN A 119 -1.75 2.31 -19.74
C GLN A 119 -1.00 2.41 -18.40
N THR A 120 -0.07 3.38 -18.32
CA THR A 120 0.55 3.82 -17.05
C THR A 120 0.09 5.23 -16.69
N ARG A 121 -0.12 5.47 -15.41
CA ARG A 121 -0.29 6.83 -14.85
C ARG A 121 0.56 6.99 -13.60
N ILE A 122 1.12 8.19 -13.43
CA ILE A 122 1.97 8.55 -12.31
C ILE A 122 1.24 9.61 -11.49
N HIS A 123 1.13 9.36 -10.19
CA HIS A 123 0.43 10.21 -9.23
C HIS A 123 1.45 10.70 -8.20
N ASN A 124 1.71 12.01 -8.20
CA ASN A 124 2.54 12.63 -7.18
C ASN A 124 1.65 13.13 -6.05
N GLN A 125 1.89 12.67 -4.82
CA GLN A 125 1.14 13.18 -3.67
C GLN A 125 1.40 14.68 -3.46
N SER A 126 0.36 15.44 -3.13
CA SER A 126 0.48 16.88 -2.93
C SER A 126 1.11 17.25 -1.58
N ARG A 127 1.02 16.36 -0.58
CA ARG A 127 1.64 16.43 0.76
C ARG A 127 2.13 15.03 1.17
N ASN A 128 2.98 14.92 2.20
CA ASN A 128 3.28 13.61 2.77
C ASN A 128 1.98 12.98 3.32
N VAL A 129 1.67 11.76 2.86
CA VAL A 129 0.50 11.00 3.37
C VAL A 129 0.93 9.75 4.14
N GLY A 130 2.20 9.38 4.08
CA GLY A 130 2.76 8.21 4.73
C GLY A 130 2.25 6.89 4.14
N ILE A 131 2.80 5.79 4.64
CA ILE A 131 2.44 4.44 4.16
C ILE A 131 0.95 4.14 4.37
N MET A 132 0.37 4.55 5.51
CA MET A 132 -1.05 4.38 5.78
C MET A 132 -1.93 5.17 4.81
N GLY A 133 -1.56 6.42 4.50
CA GLY A 133 -2.30 7.21 3.53
C GLY A 133 -2.22 6.65 2.11
N GLN A 134 -1.05 6.13 1.71
CA GLN A 134 -0.82 5.47 0.42
C GLN A 134 -1.63 4.18 0.29
N TRP A 135 -1.63 3.32 1.31
CA TRP A 135 -2.45 2.10 1.27
C TRP A 135 -3.93 2.42 1.16
N ILE A 136 -4.43 3.32 1.99
CA ILE A 136 -5.87 3.49 2.17
C ILE A 136 -6.50 4.32 1.05
N ASN A 137 -5.80 5.29 0.46
CA ASN A 137 -6.46 6.32 -0.38
C ASN A 137 -6.19 6.20 -1.88
N THR A 138 -5.34 5.28 -2.33
CA THR A 138 -4.90 5.22 -3.73
C THR A 138 -5.90 4.56 -4.67
N TRP A 139 -6.93 3.89 -4.13
CA TRP A 139 -8.05 3.36 -4.88
C TRP A 139 -9.33 3.22 -4.06
N ARG A 140 -10.45 3.59 -4.67
CA ARG A 140 -11.82 3.29 -4.26
C ARG A 140 -12.58 2.76 -5.48
N PRO A 141 -13.36 1.67 -5.35
CA PRO A 141 -14.13 1.14 -6.47
C PRO A 141 -15.11 2.17 -7.00
N LYS A 142 -15.18 2.33 -8.33
CA LYS A 142 -16.03 3.33 -9.01
C LYS A 142 -17.52 3.26 -8.62
N HIS A 143 -18.01 2.06 -8.35
CA HIS A 143 -19.43 1.81 -8.05
C HIS A 143 -19.74 1.74 -6.56
N ALA A 144 -18.75 2.03 -5.70
CA ALA A 144 -19.04 2.20 -4.28
C ALA A 144 -19.89 3.46 -4.05
N PRO A 145 -20.66 3.53 -2.95
CA PRO A 145 -21.29 4.78 -2.53
C PRO A 145 -20.27 5.93 -2.46
N PRO A 146 -20.69 7.20 -2.64
CA PRO A 146 -19.80 8.34 -2.46
C PRO A 146 -19.05 8.25 -1.13
N PHE A 147 -17.74 8.55 -1.16
CA PHE A 147 -16.91 8.51 0.04
C PHE A 147 -17.50 9.44 1.11
N GLN A 148 -17.79 8.87 2.28
CA GLN A 148 -18.35 9.59 3.41
C GLN A 148 -17.85 8.95 4.70
N PRO A 149 -16.98 9.64 5.47
CA PRO A 149 -16.55 9.15 6.79
C PRO A 149 -17.77 8.85 7.66
N ARG A 150 -17.86 7.62 8.16
CA ARG A 150 -18.99 7.17 8.97
C ARG A 150 -18.57 6.12 10.00
N ASN A 151 -19.31 6.05 11.10
CA ASN A 151 -19.05 5.03 12.10
C ASN A 151 -19.29 3.62 11.54
N MET A 152 -18.68 2.62 12.17
CA MET A 152 -18.90 1.23 11.82
C MET A 152 -20.35 0.84 12.08
N THR A 153 -21.00 0.28 11.07
CA THR A 153 -22.35 -0.27 11.19
C THR A 153 -22.30 -1.79 11.26
N SER A 154 -23.31 -2.43 11.87
CA SER A 154 -23.50 -3.89 11.73
C SER A 154 -23.92 -4.25 10.30
N THR A 155 -24.69 -3.38 9.65
CA THR A 155 -25.07 -3.51 8.24
C THR A 155 -23.83 -3.38 7.35
N ILE A 156 -23.65 -4.34 6.45
CA ILE A 156 -22.59 -4.37 5.43
C ILE A 156 -23.06 -3.53 4.24
N TYR A 157 -22.14 -2.88 3.51
CA TYR A 157 -22.48 -2.29 2.22
C TYR A 157 -23.17 -3.29 1.29
N PRO A 158 -24.17 -2.90 0.48
CA PRO A 158 -24.77 -3.83 -0.46
C PRO A 158 -23.73 -4.25 -1.50
N TYR A 159 -23.69 -5.54 -1.82
CA TYR A 159 -22.91 -6.01 -2.96
C TYR A 159 -23.49 -5.43 -4.25
N HIS A 160 -22.61 -4.98 -5.15
CA HIS A 160 -22.97 -4.56 -6.49
C HIS A 160 -22.25 -5.43 -7.51
N GLU A 161 -22.94 -5.94 -8.53
CA GLU A 161 -22.36 -6.89 -9.50
C GLU A 161 -21.13 -6.32 -10.22
N SER A 162 -21.09 -5.00 -10.44
CA SER A 162 -19.91 -4.36 -11.04
C SER A 162 -18.64 -4.40 -10.17
N PHE A 163 -18.73 -4.75 -8.88
CA PHE A 163 -17.54 -5.04 -8.07
C PHE A 163 -16.77 -6.27 -8.60
N GLY A 164 -17.37 -7.13 -9.41
CA GLY A 164 -16.66 -8.20 -10.09
C GLY A 164 -15.85 -7.77 -11.32
N LYS A 165 -16.01 -6.52 -11.80
CA LYS A 165 -15.43 -6.05 -13.07
C LYS A 165 -14.03 -5.45 -12.95
N GLU A 166 -13.55 -5.21 -11.73
CA GLU A 166 -12.22 -4.67 -11.50
C GLU A 166 -11.60 -5.31 -10.27
N ILE A 167 -10.39 -5.84 -10.44
CA ILE A 167 -9.53 -6.26 -9.35
C ILE A 167 -8.47 -5.17 -9.19
N ALA A 168 -8.44 -4.53 -8.01
CA ALA A 168 -7.33 -3.67 -7.63
C ALA A 168 -6.28 -4.50 -6.88
N LEU A 169 -5.01 -4.38 -7.27
CA LEU A 169 -3.88 -5.00 -6.59
C LEU A 169 -2.95 -3.90 -6.10
N ILE A 170 -2.84 -3.74 -4.77
CA ILE A 170 -2.00 -2.70 -4.15
C ILE A 170 -0.67 -3.31 -3.71
N LEU A 171 0.45 -2.69 -4.09
CA LEU A 171 1.81 -3.22 -3.96
C LEU A 171 2.77 -2.15 -3.43
N GLU A 172 3.55 -2.49 -2.41
CA GLU A 172 4.73 -1.72 -1.99
C GLU A 172 5.93 -1.99 -2.92
N ASP A 173 6.81 -1.00 -3.03
CA ASP A 173 7.93 -0.96 -3.99
C ASP A 173 9.07 -1.94 -3.71
N ASP A 174 9.03 -2.79 -2.68
CA ASP A 174 10.04 -3.81 -2.38
C ASP A 174 9.63 -5.24 -2.70
N LEU A 175 8.55 -5.40 -3.45
CA LEU A 175 8.05 -6.71 -3.87
C LEU A 175 8.61 -7.16 -5.23
N SER A 176 8.50 -8.45 -5.49
CA SER A 176 8.58 -9.05 -6.82
C SER A 176 7.41 -10.01 -6.99
N ILE A 177 6.72 -9.88 -8.13
CA ILE A 177 5.43 -10.54 -8.35
C ILE A 177 5.59 -11.68 -9.35
N SER A 178 4.95 -12.81 -9.06
CA SER A 178 4.91 -13.97 -9.95
C SER A 178 4.11 -13.66 -11.22
N PRO A 179 4.52 -14.18 -12.40
CA PRO A 179 3.71 -14.14 -13.63
C PRO A 179 2.25 -14.60 -13.41
N GLN A 180 2.04 -15.58 -12.53
CA GLN A 180 0.75 -16.20 -12.25
C GLN A 180 -0.12 -15.42 -11.24
N ALA A 181 0.39 -14.32 -10.67
CA ALA A 181 -0.31 -13.59 -9.61
C ALA A 181 -1.72 -13.16 -10.03
N TYR A 182 -1.89 -12.62 -11.24
CA TYR A 182 -3.21 -12.19 -11.71
C TYR A 182 -4.18 -13.36 -11.87
N ARG A 183 -3.75 -14.50 -12.41
CA ARG A 183 -4.60 -15.68 -12.55
C ARG A 183 -5.11 -16.18 -11.20
N PHE A 184 -4.26 -16.16 -10.18
CA PHE A 184 -4.67 -16.48 -8.81
C PHE A 184 -5.72 -15.48 -8.28
N LEU A 185 -5.46 -14.18 -8.40
CA LEU A 185 -6.40 -13.14 -7.99
C LEU A 185 -7.74 -13.28 -8.71
N ARG A 186 -7.73 -13.46 -10.03
CA ARG A 186 -8.93 -13.61 -10.85
C ARG A 186 -9.73 -14.84 -10.43
N ALA A 187 -9.08 -15.98 -10.21
CA ALA A 187 -9.74 -17.19 -9.73
C ALA A 187 -10.36 -17.00 -8.34
N ALA A 188 -9.62 -16.39 -7.41
CA ALA A 188 -10.08 -16.17 -6.04
C ALA A 188 -11.24 -15.18 -5.98
N HIS A 189 -11.15 -14.01 -6.65
CA HIS A 189 -12.26 -13.06 -6.73
C HIS A 189 -13.48 -13.71 -7.40
N ARG A 190 -13.32 -14.44 -8.50
CA ARG A 190 -14.44 -15.15 -9.14
C ARG A 190 -15.12 -16.13 -8.19
N LYS A 191 -14.36 -16.82 -7.34
CA LYS A 191 -14.89 -17.81 -6.39
C LYS A 191 -15.55 -17.17 -5.17
N TYR A 192 -14.97 -16.10 -4.61
CA TYR A 192 -15.30 -15.63 -3.27
C TYR A 192 -16.02 -14.28 -3.21
N ASN A 193 -16.04 -13.47 -4.28
CA ASN A 193 -16.56 -12.08 -4.24
C ASN A 193 -18.05 -11.95 -3.89
N ARG A 194 -18.82 -13.05 -3.94
CA ARG A 194 -20.24 -13.08 -3.51
C ARG A 194 -20.44 -13.55 -2.08
N ARG A 195 -19.37 -13.97 -1.38
CA ARG A 195 -19.49 -14.37 0.02
C ARG A 195 -19.55 -13.15 0.93
N ALA A 196 -20.41 -13.20 1.94
CA ALA A 196 -20.55 -12.14 2.93
C ALA A 196 -19.33 -12.01 3.87
N ASP A 197 -18.42 -12.99 3.85
CA ASP A 197 -17.24 -13.07 4.72
C ASP A 197 -15.91 -12.90 3.94
N TYR A 198 -15.95 -12.35 2.72
CA TYR A 198 -14.77 -12.19 1.86
C TYR A 198 -14.17 -10.77 1.94
N ALA A 199 -13.01 -10.64 2.58
CA ALA A 199 -12.31 -9.36 2.77
C ALA A 199 -11.40 -8.98 1.59
N GLY A 200 -10.92 -9.95 0.82
CA GLY A 200 -9.94 -9.77 -0.25
C GLY A 200 -8.98 -10.94 -0.37
N VAL A 201 -7.93 -10.77 -1.18
CA VAL A 201 -6.89 -11.77 -1.43
C VAL A 201 -5.52 -11.17 -1.17
N SER A 202 -4.67 -11.92 -0.46
CA SER A 202 -3.25 -11.63 -0.27
C SER A 202 -2.42 -12.47 -1.22
N LEU A 203 -1.35 -11.89 -1.79
CA LEU A 203 -0.32 -12.60 -2.55
C LEU A 203 0.77 -13.22 -1.65
N GLN A 204 0.82 -12.81 -0.38
CA GLN A 204 1.57 -13.47 0.69
C GLN A 204 0.88 -14.79 1.07
N SER A 205 1.64 -15.80 1.50
CA SER A 205 1.09 -17.07 2.01
C SER A 205 1.88 -17.71 3.14
N ASP A 206 3.20 -17.53 3.19
CA ASP A 206 4.07 -18.50 3.90
C ASP A 206 4.49 -18.08 5.32
N GLU A 207 3.91 -16.99 5.87
CA GLU A 207 4.41 -16.39 7.13
C GLU A 207 3.38 -16.27 8.26
N ALA A 208 2.11 -16.61 8.03
CA ALA A 208 1.13 -16.59 9.10
C ALA A 208 1.35 -17.81 10.00
N LEU A 209 1.84 -17.62 11.22
CA LEU A 209 2.10 -18.71 12.17
C LEU A 209 0.95 -18.87 13.16
N ALA A 210 0.57 -20.12 13.45
CA ALA A 210 -0.35 -20.42 14.54
C ALA A 210 0.29 -20.13 15.90
N LEU A 211 -0.34 -19.25 16.69
CA LEU A 211 0.06 -18.77 18.03
C LEU A 211 0.67 -19.86 18.93
N ASN A 212 0.05 -21.05 18.97
CA ASN A 212 0.42 -22.10 19.93
C ASN A 212 1.42 -23.14 19.40
N SER A 213 1.78 -23.08 18.11
CA SER A 213 2.63 -24.13 17.51
C SER A 213 3.80 -23.61 16.71
N ASN A 214 3.84 -22.30 16.41
CA ASN A 214 4.81 -21.70 15.48
C ASN A 214 4.88 -22.42 14.13
N LYS A 215 3.82 -23.15 13.76
CA LYS A 215 3.69 -23.78 12.45
C LYS A 215 2.99 -22.80 11.49
N PRO A 216 3.38 -22.80 10.21
CA PRO A 216 2.63 -22.08 9.18
C PRO A 216 1.17 -22.50 9.19
N LEU A 217 0.29 -21.51 9.13
CA LEU A 217 -1.11 -21.72 8.80
C LEU A 217 -1.16 -22.25 7.37
N SER A 218 -1.71 -23.44 7.22
CA SER A 218 -1.93 -24.08 5.92
C SER A 218 -3.32 -24.66 5.90
N ALA A 219 -3.96 -24.60 4.73
CA ALA A 219 -5.19 -25.35 4.52
C ALA A 219 -4.86 -26.83 4.27
N PRO A 220 -5.82 -27.75 4.41
CA PRO A 220 -5.64 -29.16 4.05
C PRO A 220 -4.98 -29.34 2.67
N LYS A 221 -4.22 -30.43 2.49
CA LYS A 221 -3.37 -30.66 1.29
C LYS A 221 -4.11 -30.69 -0.06
N ASN A 222 -5.43 -30.84 -0.03
CA ASN A 222 -6.35 -30.86 -1.17
C ASN A 222 -7.00 -29.50 -1.45
N GLU A 223 -6.81 -28.51 -0.58
CA GLU A 223 -7.31 -27.16 -0.74
C GLU A 223 -6.25 -26.26 -1.38
N SER A 224 -6.68 -25.34 -2.25
CA SER A 224 -5.80 -24.40 -2.95
C SER A 224 -5.74 -23.01 -2.32
N ALA A 225 -6.54 -22.77 -1.27
CA ALA A 225 -6.58 -21.51 -0.55
C ALA A 225 -6.88 -21.71 0.94
N LEU A 226 -6.44 -20.76 1.75
CA LEU A 226 -6.80 -20.60 3.16
C LEU A 226 -7.52 -19.26 3.34
N MET A 227 -8.50 -19.19 4.24
CA MET A 227 -9.07 -17.91 4.67
C MET A 227 -8.66 -17.60 6.11
N TYR A 228 -8.16 -16.39 6.35
CA TYR A 228 -7.66 -15.96 7.65
C TYR A 228 -7.99 -14.50 7.91
N VAL A 229 -8.24 -14.14 9.18
CA VAL A 229 -8.70 -12.78 9.55
C VAL A 229 -7.63 -11.72 9.38
N CYS A 230 -6.35 -12.08 9.52
CA CYS A 230 -5.27 -11.14 9.27
C CYS A 230 -5.15 -10.83 7.78
N ILE A 231 -4.52 -9.69 7.50
CA ILE A 231 -4.16 -9.26 6.16
C ILE A 231 -2.66 -9.49 5.91
N GLY A 232 -2.31 -9.93 4.70
CA GLY A 232 -0.94 -9.96 4.22
C GLY A 232 -0.65 -8.69 3.45
N THR A 233 0.45 -8.01 3.75
CA THR A 233 0.81 -6.72 3.14
C THR A 233 1.68 -6.89 1.89
N TRP A 234 2.13 -8.11 1.56
CA TRP A 234 2.93 -8.38 0.35
C TRP A 234 2.04 -8.57 -0.88
N GLY A 235 1.26 -7.52 -1.17
CA GLY A 235 0.29 -7.49 -2.24
C GLY A 235 -1.09 -7.91 -1.75
N PHE A 236 -2.00 -6.94 -1.72
CA PHE A 236 -3.39 -7.15 -1.31
C PHE A 236 -4.33 -6.67 -2.40
N ALA A 237 -5.27 -7.54 -2.74
CA ALA A 237 -6.38 -7.26 -3.62
C ALA A 237 -7.68 -7.27 -2.80
N PRO A 238 -8.11 -6.11 -2.29
CA PRO A 238 -9.25 -6.06 -1.39
C PRO A 238 -10.57 -6.41 -2.09
N SER A 239 -11.53 -6.95 -1.33
CA SER A 239 -12.93 -6.97 -1.77
C SER A 239 -13.41 -5.53 -1.98
N PRO A 240 -13.90 -5.16 -3.18
CA PRO A 240 -14.29 -3.78 -3.46
C PRO A 240 -15.34 -3.23 -2.48
N GLN A 241 -16.32 -4.06 -2.13
CA GLN A 241 -17.40 -3.74 -1.20
C GLN A 241 -16.83 -3.39 0.19
N PHE A 242 -16.05 -4.29 0.78
CA PHE A 242 -15.51 -4.11 2.12
C PHE A 242 -14.38 -3.09 2.16
N TRP A 243 -13.64 -2.90 1.08
CA TRP A 243 -12.64 -1.83 1.00
C TRP A 243 -13.28 -0.44 1.09
N ALA A 244 -14.34 -0.22 0.31
CA ALA A 244 -15.05 1.04 0.32
C ALA A 244 -15.61 1.34 1.73
N GLU A 245 -16.17 0.33 2.38
CA GLU A 245 -16.70 0.43 3.73
C GLU A 245 -15.59 0.66 4.77
N PHE A 246 -14.47 -0.05 4.66
CA PHE A 246 -13.30 0.12 5.50
C PHE A 246 -12.74 1.54 5.40
N GLN A 247 -12.67 2.11 4.20
CA GLN A 247 -12.21 3.49 4.01
C GLN A 247 -13.10 4.49 4.73
N ASP A 248 -14.42 4.35 4.58
CA ASP A 248 -15.40 5.23 5.24
C ASP A 248 -15.29 5.13 6.76
N TRP A 249 -15.16 3.90 7.29
CA TRP A 249 -14.94 3.66 8.72
C TRP A 249 -13.60 4.20 9.21
N PHE A 250 -12.50 3.90 8.51
CA PHE A 250 -11.15 4.28 8.92
C PHE A 250 -11.05 5.80 9.06
N HIS A 251 -11.56 6.55 8.09
CA HIS A 251 -11.52 8.01 8.11
C HIS A 251 -12.39 8.64 9.20
N TYR A 252 -13.45 7.96 9.62
CA TYR A 252 -14.22 8.35 10.81
C TYR A 252 -13.47 8.00 12.09
N ALA A 253 -13.10 6.72 12.26
CA ALA A 253 -12.57 6.16 13.50
C ALA A 253 -11.24 6.80 13.89
N ARG A 254 -10.37 7.12 12.91
CA ARG A 254 -9.12 7.84 13.18
C ARG A 254 -9.30 9.25 13.73
N GLY A 255 -10.46 9.86 13.52
CA GLY A 255 -10.82 11.18 14.05
C GLY A 255 -11.41 11.12 15.46
N VAL A 256 -11.76 9.93 15.94
CA VAL A 256 -12.33 9.75 17.28
C VAL A 256 -11.21 9.83 18.32
N LYS A 257 -11.30 10.84 19.20
CA LYS A 257 -10.29 11.09 20.24
C LYS A 257 -10.08 9.85 21.12
N GLY A 258 -8.84 9.38 21.18
CA GLY A 258 -8.44 8.24 22.02
C GLY A 258 -8.77 6.86 21.44
N PHE A 259 -9.41 6.78 20.28
CA PHE A 259 -9.66 5.50 19.64
C PHE A 259 -8.36 4.88 19.13
N GLN A 260 -8.20 3.58 19.38
CA GLN A 260 -7.13 2.76 18.81
C GLN A 260 -7.74 1.43 18.35
N PRO A 261 -7.38 0.91 17.16
CA PRO A 261 -7.96 -0.29 16.58
C PRO A 261 -7.47 -1.58 17.25
N TYR A 262 -7.45 -1.67 18.58
CA TYR A 262 -7.03 -2.90 19.25
C TYR A 262 -8.00 -4.06 19.00
N VAL A 263 -7.44 -5.27 18.94
CA VAL A 263 -8.15 -6.55 18.99
C VAL A 263 -7.59 -7.34 20.17
N ASP A 264 -8.45 -7.61 21.15
CA ASP A 264 -8.06 -8.26 22.42
C ASP A 264 -7.45 -9.64 22.20
N GLY A 265 -6.48 -10.00 23.03
CA GLY A 265 -5.80 -11.29 22.96
C GLY A 265 -4.87 -11.50 21.75
N THR A 266 -4.72 -10.51 20.87
CA THR A 266 -3.83 -10.64 19.69
C THR A 266 -2.47 -10.01 19.92
N VAL A 267 -1.43 -10.63 19.37
CA VAL A 267 -0.08 -10.05 19.41
C VAL A 267 0.09 -8.87 18.47
N VAL A 268 -0.69 -8.80 17.39
CA VAL A 268 -0.71 -7.63 16.52
C VAL A 268 -1.10 -6.38 17.33
N SER A 269 -2.08 -6.47 18.26
CA SER A 269 -2.38 -5.38 19.19
C SER A 269 -1.24 -5.04 20.14
N SER A 270 -0.49 -6.03 20.61
CA SER A 270 0.68 -5.80 21.47
C SER A 270 1.79 -5.05 20.73
N TRP A 271 2.03 -5.35 19.45
CA TRP A 271 2.95 -4.57 18.61
C TRP A 271 2.41 -3.18 18.32
N PHE A 272 1.13 -3.06 18.00
CA PHE A 272 0.51 -1.77 17.76
C PHE A 272 0.61 -0.84 18.98
N ARG A 273 0.44 -1.36 20.20
CA ARG A 273 0.71 -0.61 21.45
C ARG A 273 2.14 -0.05 21.50
N GLN A 274 3.14 -0.80 21.03
CA GLN A 274 4.52 -0.30 20.96
C GLN A 274 4.63 0.87 19.97
N PHE A 275 4.03 0.76 18.78
CA PHE A 275 4.01 1.86 17.81
C PHE A 275 3.27 3.09 18.31
N VAL A 276 2.15 2.93 19.03
CA VAL A 276 1.44 4.02 19.70
C VAL A 276 2.37 4.72 20.70
N ASN A 277 3.06 3.95 21.57
CA ASN A 277 3.99 4.51 22.56
C ASN A 277 5.19 5.22 21.91
N MET A 278 5.63 4.78 20.73
CA MET A 278 6.71 5.41 19.97
C MET A 278 6.26 6.59 19.10
N GLY A 279 4.95 6.88 19.03
CA GLY A 279 4.42 7.90 18.12
C GLY A 279 4.52 7.54 16.63
N THR A 280 4.60 6.25 16.31
CA THR A 280 4.78 5.73 14.94
C THR A 280 3.64 4.81 14.50
N ALA A 281 2.48 4.85 15.17
CA ALA A 281 1.31 4.05 14.83
C ALA A 281 0.84 4.20 13.37
N ASP A 282 1.12 5.35 12.74
CA ASP A 282 0.81 5.61 11.33
C ASP A 282 1.65 4.78 10.34
N THR A 283 2.61 3.99 10.82
CA THR A 283 3.36 3.02 9.99
C THR A 283 2.69 1.65 9.92
N MET A 284 1.61 1.40 10.67
CA MET A 284 0.97 0.09 10.81
C MET A 284 -0.51 0.16 10.44
N TRP A 285 -0.79 0.35 9.16
CA TRP A 285 -2.16 0.46 8.64
C TRP A 285 -2.96 -0.84 8.77
N GLU A 286 -2.27 -1.98 8.72
CA GLU A 286 -2.85 -3.31 8.79
C GLU A 286 -3.63 -3.53 10.07
N MET A 287 -3.23 -2.90 11.19
CA MET A 287 -3.97 -3.03 12.45
C MET A 287 -5.40 -2.47 12.33
N TRP A 288 -5.58 -1.39 11.57
CA TRP A 288 -6.90 -0.83 11.31
C TRP A 288 -7.75 -1.80 10.51
N PHE A 289 -7.18 -2.40 9.47
CA PHE A 289 -7.90 -3.38 8.66
C PHE A 289 -8.21 -4.66 9.44
N ILE A 290 -7.28 -5.16 10.27
CA ILE A 290 -7.48 -6.33 11.13
C ILE A 290 -8.63 -6.08 12.13
N HIS A 291 -8.66 -4.91 12.75
CA HIS A 291 -9.78 -4.53 13.63
C HIS A 291 -11.11 -4.53 12.89
N PHE A 292 -11.17 -3.86 11.74
CA PHE A 292 -12.36 -3.83 10.89
C PHE A 292 -12.80 -5.23 10.48
N ALA A 293 -11.87 -6.05 9.97
CA ALA A 293 -12.13 -7.40 9.51
C ALA A 293 -12.65 -8.31 10.64
N THR A 294 -12.06 -8.19 11.83
CA THR A 294 -12.51 -8.90 13.03
C THR A 294 -13.94 -8.51 13.41
N LYS A 295 -14.26 -7.21 13.39
CA LYS A 295 -15.60 -6.71 13.74
C LYS A 295 -16.66 -7.04 12.70
N LYS A 296 -16.26 -7.20 11.44
CA LYS A 296 -17.12 -7.60 10.33
C LYS A 296 -17.21 -9.11 10.12
N ASN A 297 -16.39 -9.90 10.82
CA ASN A 297 -16.24 -11.34 10.61
C ASN A 297 -15.96 -11.69 9.13
N ILE A 298 -15.02 -10.98 8.53
CA ILE A 298 -14.57 -11.18 7.15
C ILE A 298 -13.12 -11.67 7.13
N PHE A 299 -12.77 -12.43 6.10
CA PHE A 299 -11.49 -13.13 6.01
C PHE A 299 -10.79 -12.83 4.69
N THR A 300 -9.47 -12.69 4.78
CA THR A 300 -8.57 -12.58 3.65
C THR A 300 -8.24 -13.98 3.12
N VAL A 301 -8.29 -14.14 1.81
CA VAL A 301 -7.87 -15.35 1.12
C VAL A 301 -6.36 -15.32 0.91
N TYR A 302 -5.69 -16.42 1.25
CA TYR A 302 -4.26 -16.67 1.04
C TYR A 302 -4.11 -17.85 0.07
N SER A 303 -3.04 -17.85 -0.73
CA SER A 303 -2.70 -19.03 -1.54
C SER A 303 -2.33 -20.20 -0.63
N ASN A 304 -2.78 -21.41 -0.99
CA ASN A 304 -2.32 -22.68 -0.43
C ASN A 304 -1.83 -23.58 -1.57
N LEU A 305 -1.08 -22.97 -2.50
CA LEU A 305 -0.64 -23.61 -3.73
C LEU A 305 0.63 -24.44 -3.48
N LYS A 306 0.75 -25.60 -4.13
CA LYS A 306 1.99 -26.40 -4.07
C LYS A 306 2.99 -25.83 -5.08
N HIS A 307 4.03 -25.15 -4.58
CA HIS A 307 5.20 -24.65 -5.31
C HIS A 307 4.89 -23.78 -6.53
N VAL A 308 4.91 -22.45 -6.36
CA VAL A 308 4.59 -21.53 -7.47
C VAL A 308 5.84 -20.94 -8.13
N ASN A 309 7.02 -20.99 -7.46
CA ASN A 309 8.23 -20.28 -7.94
C ASN A 309 9.48 -21.17 -8.05
N GLY A 310 9.35 -22.50 -8.12
CA GLY A 310 10.50 -23.41 -8.24
C GLY A 310 11.30 -23.63 -6.95
N ASP A 311 11.12 -22.80 -5.93
CA ASP A 311 11.58 -23.06 -4.57
C ASP A 311 10.64 -24.06 -3.87
N LYS A 312 11.23 -25.12 -3.31
CA LYS A 312 10.51 -26.23 -2.66
C LYS A 312 9.78 -25.82 -1.36
N ALA A 313 9.74 -24.54 -1.01
CA ALA A 313 9.20 -24.05 0.26
C ALA A 313 8.07 -23.01 0.13
N ASP A 314 7.99 -22.27 -0.98
CA ASP A 314 7.18 -21.05 -1.00
C ASP A 314 5.98 -21.13 -1.97
N SER A 315 4.80 -20.84 -1.43
CA SER A 315 3.53 -20.71 -2.17
C SER A 315 3.15 -19.24 -2.44
N CYS A 316 4.02 -18.31 -2.03
CA CYS A 316 3.86 -16.88 -2.24
C CYS A 316 3.84 -16.55 -3.74
N VAL A 317 2.87 -15.75 -4.16
CA VAL A 317 2.84 -15.15 -5.50
C VAL A 317 3.35 -13.70 -5.50
N GLY A 318 3.74 -13.19 -4.33
CA GLY A 318 4.56 -11.97 -4.13
C GLY A 318 5.65 -12.18 -3.08
N ILE A 319 6.88 -11.77 -3.37
CA ILE A 319 8.06 -11.97 -2.50
C ILE A 319 8.73 -10.63 -2.18
N ASN A 320 9.10 -10.39 -0.92
CA ASN A 320 9.88 -9.22 -0.50
C ASN A 320 11.38 -9.37 -0.88
N ARG A 321 12.00 -8.32 -1.44
CA ARG A 321 13.43 -8.29 -1.77
C ARG A 321 14.16 -7.11 -1.10
N PRO A 322 14.84 -7.32 0.05
CA PRO A 322 15.65 -6.28 0.67
C PRO A 322 16.82 -5.83 -0.23
N THR A 323 17.13 -4.53 -0.27
CA THR A 323 18.12 -3.94 -1.20
C THR A 323 19.56 -3.82 -0.69
N ARG A 324 19.98 -4.45 0.42
CA ARG A 324 21.41 -4.42 0.87
C ARG A 324 21.93 -5.76 1.38
N LYS A 325 23.16 -6.14 0.94
CA LYS A 325 24.07 -6.98 1.74
C LYS A 325 24.32 -6.24 3.06
N ARG A 326 23.82 -6.74 4.18
CA ARG A 326 24.17 -6.22 5.51
C ARG A 326 24.75 -7.34 6.35
N ALA A 327 26.00 -7.14 6.75
CA ALA A 327 26.60 -7.77 7.90
C ALA A 327 25.61 -7.74 9.07
N THR A 328 25.45 -8.90 9.69
CA THR A 328 24.97 -9.16 11.06
C THR A 328 24.35 -7.97 11.79
N LEU A 329 23.05 -7.76 11.55
CA LEU A 329 22.10 -7.16 12.49
C LEU A 329 20.74 -7.83 12.20
N PRO A 330 20.04 -8.39 13.19
CA PRO A 330 19.30 -9.64 12.99
C PRO A 330 18.07 -9.48 12.09
N GLN A 331 17.99 -10.35 11.09
CA GLN A 331 16.83 -10.68 10.25
C GLN A 331 15.69 -11.35 11.09
N GLN A 332 15.36 -10.78 12.25
CA GLN A 332 14.41 -11.36 13.21
C GLN A 332 13.01 -10.72 13.22
N ARG A 333 12.69 -9.76 12.36
CA ARG A 333 11.43 -9.00 12.50
C ARG A 333 10.17 -9.60 11.88
N ALA A 334 10.29 -10.71 11.16
CA ALA A 334 9.20 -11.67 10.92
C ALA A 334 9.41 -13.01 11.67
N ARG A 335 10.52 -13.16 12.43
CA ARG A 335 10.95 -14.45 13.03
C ARG A 335 10.80 -14.54 14.55
N LYS A 336 10.09 -13.61 15.20
CA LYS A 336 9.75 -13.71 16.63
C LYS A 336 8.27 -13.44 16.85
N PHE A 337 7.46 -14.41 16.41
CA PHE A 337 6.12 -14.58 16.94
C PHE A 337 6.25 -15.23 18.33
N MET A 338 6.07 -14.37 19.35
CA MET A 338 5.46 -14.66 20.66
C MET A 338 6.26 -15.48 21.70
N GLN A 339 6.72 -14.76 22.73
CA GLN A 339 6.87 -15.19 24.13
C GLN A 339 6.04 -14.15 24.91
N THR A 340 5.03 -14.44 25.73
CA THR A 340 4.94 -15.26 26.96
C THR A 340 3.45 -15.51 27.33
N PRO A 341 3.15 -16.43 28.27
CA PRO A 341 1.81 -16.97 28.51
C PRO A 341 0.96 -16.14 29.49
N GLY A 342 -0.36 -16.15 29.29
CA GLY A 342 -1.31 -15.53 30.22
C GLY A 342 -2.73 -16.07 30.05
N THR A 343 -3.08 -17.03 30.91
CA THR A 343 -4.41 -17.38 31.46
C THR A 343 -5.61 -17.58 30.52
N LEU A 344 -6.03 -18.86 30.47
CA LEU A 344 -7.22 -19.42 29.82
C LEU A 344 -8.55 -18.83 30.33
N GLY A 345 -9.47 -18.56 29.40
CA GLY A 345 -10.91 -18.42 29.59
C GLY A 345 -11.65 -19.36 28.62
N PRO A 346 -12.92 -19.74 28.89
CA PRO A 346 -13.40 -21.10 28.67
C PRO A 346 -13.69 -21.44 27.20
N GLU A 347 -13.44 -22.70 26.86
CA GLU A 347 -13.77 -23.37 25.60
C GLU A 347 -15.27 -23.26 25.28
N ILE A 348 -15.60 -22.65 24.14
CA ILE A 348 -16.92 -22.80 23.52
C ILE A 348 -16.85 -24.06 22.65
N ARG A 349 -17.40 -25.17 23.17
CA ARG A 349 -17.70 -26.37 22.38
C ARG A 349 -18.90 -26.09 21.49
N ILE A 350 -18.69 -26.08 20.18
CA ILE A 350 -19.79 -26.17 19.22
C ILE A 350 -20.12 -27.66 19.07
N HIS A 351 -21.22 -28.09 19.68
CA HIS A 351 -21.84 -29.37 19.38
C HIS A 351 -22.44 -29.30 17.98
N ALA A 352 -21.90 -30.12 17.07
CA ALA A 352 -22.62 -30.51 15.88
C ALA A 352 -23.60 -31.63 16.27
N SER A 353 -24.89 -31.44 15.98
CA SER A 353 -25.88 -32.50 16.06
C SER A 353 -26.72 -32.50 14.80
N GLY A 354 -26.66 -33.65 14.11
CA GLY A 354 -27.77 -34.37 13.47
C GLY A 354 -28.60 -33.63 12.44
#